data_AF-A0A914DW41-F1
#
_entry.id   AF-A0A914DW41-F1
#
_cell.length_a   1.000
_cell.length_b   1.000
_cell.length_c   1.000
_cell.angle_alpha   90.00
_cell.angle_beta   90.00
_cell.angle_gamma   90.00
#
_symmetry.space_group_name_H-M   'P 1'
#
loop_
_entity.id
_entity.type
_entity.pdbx_description
1 polymer ?
#
loop_
_entity_poly.entity_id
_entity_poly.type
_entity_poly.pdbx_seq_one_letter_code
_entity_poly.pdbx_strand_id
1 'polypeptide(L)'
;MTRVLVLFFNFINFVLAGRLVLDGSDWTYHMGNGSMPGKAVVPGDIYTDLFNNGVINNPLYGSGDQDYKWVGRTSWVYEKIFTLPADAANNKEYVLVFESLDTIVTATLNGQQIFESRNMFVPVYVSVNNIINPTGSNNLSLVFQSPVMVAMNMKDDYTFMTNHDLPRDCQTPTGECFVNFIRKTQSSFSWDWGPTFATIGVAGSAYLEYFNDATIYMVSPLITYDGSNSQFNVQVDVLAFCHKGSSVTIDINVPGVLSMELGTPTLDCQPGIPKNITLVLPAKDSSVQRWWPNGYGNQTLYTLNTTISVNSKIFT
;
A
#
# COMPACT_ATOMS: atom_id res chain seq x y z
N MET A 1 13.34 32.48 4.00
CA MET A 1 13.74 31.40 3.06
C MET A 1 13.57 30.07 3.76
N THR A 2 12.64 29.26 3.28
CA THR A 2 12.39 27.89 3.76
C THR A 2 13.62 27.05 3.41
N ARG A 3 14.26 26.45 4.42
CA ARG A 3 15.50 25.67 4.26
C ARG A 3 15.11 24.22 4.04
N VAL A 4 15.47 23.64 2.89
CA VAL A 4 15.01 22.29 2.49
C VAL A 4 16.22 21.37 2.27
N LEU A 5 16.22 20.24 2.96
CA LEU A 5 17.06 19.07 2.69
C LEU A 5 16.13 17.98 2.13
N VAL A 6 16.53 17.33 1.04
CA VAL A 6 15.77 16.25 0.40
C VAL A 6 16.68 15.02 0.31
N LEU A 7 16.18 13.87 0.77
CA LEU A 7 16.86 12.59 0.66
C LEU A 7 16.38 11.87 -0.60
N PHE A 8 17.31 11.24 -1.32
CA PHE A 8 17.01 10.29 -2.38
C PHE A 8 17.00 8.89 -1.79
N PHE A 9 16.06 8.06 -2.21
CA PHE A 9 15.96 6.70 -1.72
C PHE A 9 16.64 5.75 -2.71
N ASN A 10 17.64 5.01 -2.23
CA ASN A 10 17.97 3.72 -2.82
C ASN A 10 17.55 2.66 -1.81
N PHE A 11 16.46 1.95 -2.10
CA PHE A 11 16.18 0.69 -1.43
C PHE A 11 17.08 -0.34 -2.09
N ILE A 12 18.22 -0.63 -1.47
CA ILE A 12 18.89 -1.88 -1.75
C ILE A 12 18.34 -2.87 -0.73
N ASN A 13 17.27 -3.54 -1.12
CA ASN A 13 16.73 -4.70 -0.42
C ASN A 13 17.73 -5.86 -0.60
N PHE A 14 18.78 -5.98 0.23
CA PHE A 14 19.55 -7.22 0.32
C PHE A 14 18.83 -8.20 1.25
N VAL A 15 17.66 -8.59 0.79
CA VAL A 15 16.66 -9.23 1.62
C VAL A 15 17.01 -10.71 1.84
N LEU A 16 16.98 -11.12 3.12
CA LEU A 16 16.84 -12.52 3.57
C LEU A 16 15.37 -12.98 3.64
N ALA A 17 14.42 -12.11 3.28
CA ALA A 17 13.03 -12.41 2.95
C ALA A 17 12.83 -12.79 1.46
N GLY A 18 12.42 -14.01 1.17
CA GLY A 18 11.98 -14.28 -0.20
C GLY A 18 10.67 -13.55 -0.49
N ARG A 19 10.46 -13.22 -1.77
CA ARG A 19 9.23 -12.58 -2.26
C ARG A 19 8.64 -13.43 -3.37
N LEU A 20 7.41 -13.89 -3.15
CA LEU A 20 6.58 -14.48 -4.19
C LEU A 20 5.66 -13.40 -4.75
N VAL A 21 5.95 -12.94 -5.96
CA VAL A 21 5.12 -11.97 -6.68
C VAL A 21 3.81 -12.64 -7.09
N LEU A 22 2.69 -12.02 -6.72
CA LEU A 22 1.34 -12.48 -7.06
C LEU A 22 0.74 -11.67 -8.23
N ASP A 23 1.47 -10.72 -8.79
CA ASP A 23 1.08 -10.02 -10.02
C ASP A 23 1.00 -10.98 -11.22
N GLY A 24 0.24 -10.60 -12.23
CA GLY A 24 0.08 -11.35 -13.48
C GLY A 24 -1.37 -11.49 -13.94
N SER A 25 -1.54 -12.21 -15.05
CA SER A 25 -2.82 -12.44 -15.73
C SER A 25 -3.50 -13.77 -15.35
N ASP A 26 -3.01 -14.43 -14.31
CA ASP A 26 -3.51 -15.71 -13.78
C ASP A 26 -4.60 -15.54 -12.73
N TRP A 27 -4.95 -14.30 -12.38
CA TRP A 27 -6.14 -13.98 -11.58
C TRP A 27 -7.43 -14.22 -12.36
N THR A 28 -8.51 -14.41 -11.61
CA THR A 28 -9.87 -14.42 -12.15
C THR A 28 -10.73 -13.38 -11.46
N TYR A 29 -11.75 -12.88 -12.16
CA TYR A 29 -12.79 -12.05 -11.57
C TYR A 29 -14.17 -12.65 -11.80
N HIS A 30 -15.13 -12.30 -10.95
CA HIS A 30 -16.57 -12.48 -11.20
C HIS A 30 -17.38 -11.46 -10.38
N MET A 31 -18.66 -11.30 -10.71
CA MET A 31 -19.59 -10.51 -9.87
C MET A 31 -19.83 -11.20 -8.52
N GLY A 32 -20.27 -10.47 -7.50
CA GLY A 32 -20.55 -11.04 -6.17
C GLY A 32 -21.53 -12.23 -6.13
N ASN A 33 -22.38 -12.39 -7.15
CA ASN A 33 -23.31 -13.53 -7.30
C ASN A 33 -22.74 -14.69 -8.15
N GLY A 34 -21.48 -14.60 -8.60
CA GLY A 34 -20.81 -15.57 -9.46
C GLY A 34 -21.00 -15.38 -10.97
N SER A 35 -21.81 -14.42 -11.43
CA SER A 35 -21.98 -14.19 -12.86
C SER A 35 -20.81 -13.44 -13.48
N MET A 36 -20.69 -13.53 -14.80
CA MET A 36 -19.65 -12.88 -15.61
C MET A 36 -18.21 -13.21 -15.17
N PRO A 37 -17.85 -14.51 -15.07
CA PRO A 37 -16.48 -14.89 -14.77
C PRO A 37 -15.55 -14.53 -15.93
N GLY A 38 -14.34 -14.07 -15.61
CA GLY A 38 -13.32 -13.72 -16.60
C GLY A 38 -11.92 -13.78 -16.04
N LYS A 39 -10.93 -13.51 -16.91
CA LYS A 39 -9.52 -13.38 -16.51
C LYS A 39 -9.23 -11.96 -16.06
N ALA A 40 -8.47 -11.83 -14.98
CA ALA A 40 -8.04 -10.56 -14.44
C ALA A 40 -6.53 -10.40 -14.55
N VAL A 41 -6.07 -9.15 -14.66
CA VAL A 41 -4.67 -8.78 -14.54
C VAL A 41 -4.46 -7.96 -13.26
N VAL A 42 -3.49 -8.36 -12.45
CA VAL A 42 -3.05 -7.62 -11.26
C VAL A 42 -1.59 -7.20 -11.46
N PRO A 43 -1.22 -5.93 -11.19
CA PRO A 43 -2.09 -4.81 -10.84
C PRO A 43 -3.03 -4.41 -11.98
N GLY A 44 -4.22 -3.92 -11.65
CA GLY A 44 -5.24 -3.58 -12.62
C GLY A 44 -6.59 -3.24 -12.00
N ASP A 45 -7.58 -3.08 -12.86
CA ASP A 45 -8.92 -2.64 -12.50
C ASP A 45 -10.01 -3.30 -13.35
N ILE A 46 -11.22 -3.34 -12.82
CA ILE A 46 -12.31 -4.11 -13.42
C ILE A 46 -12.75 -3.60 -14.80
N TYR A 47 -12.65 -2.30 -15.10
CA TYR A 47 -13.00 -1.81 -16.44
C TYR A 47 -12.02 -2.33 -17.48
N THR A 48 -10.72 -2.33 -17.14
CA THR A 48 -9.67 -2.89 -17.99
C THR A 48 -9.85 -4.39 -18.20
N ASP A 49 -10.18 -5.14 -17.13
CA ASP A 49 -10.43 -6.57 -17.23
C ASP A 49 -11.66 -6.89 -18.09
N LEU A 50 -12.77 -6.18 -17.90
CA LEU A 50 -13.97 -6.35 -18.72
C LEU A 50 -13.71 -6.03 -20.20
N PHE A 51 -12.93 -4.98 -20.48
CA PHE A 51 -12.53 -4.62 -21.84
C PHE A 51 -11.67 -5.72 -22.48
N ASN A 52 -10.65 -6.21 -21.75
CA ASN A 52 -9.75 -7.27 -22.23
C ASN A 52 -10.47 -8.60 -22.49
N ASN A 53 -11.54 -8.88 -21.74
CA ASN A 53 -12.37 -10.08 -21.94
C ASN A 53 -13.49 -9.85 -22.99
N GLY A 54 -13.55 -8.68 -23.65
CA GLY A 54 -14.53 -8.36 -24.68
C GLY A 54 -15.96 -8.19 -24.15
N VAL A 55 -16.12 -7.95 -22.85
CA VAL A 55 -17.42 -7.80 -22.18
C VAL A 55 -17.96 -6.38 -22.37
N ILE A 56 -17.08 -5.39 -22.39
CA ILE A 56 -17.39 -3.99 -22.72
C ILE A 56 -16.51 -3.54 -23.89
N ASN A 57 -16.99 -2.57 -24.67
CA ASN A 57 -16.15 -1.87 -25.63
C ASN A 57 -15.24 -0.87 -24.91
N ASN A 58 -14.38 -0.16 -25.65
CA ASN A 58 -13.51 0.87 -25.09
C ASN A 58 -14.34 1.86 -24.25
N PRO A 59 -14.18 1.89 -22.90
CA PRO A 59 -15.03 2.69 -22.03
C PRO A 59 -14.83 4.19 -22.24
N LEU A 60 -13.69 4.62 -22.78
CA LEU A 60 -13.39 6.03 -23.03
C LEU A 60 -13.99 6.57 -24.33
N TYR A 61 -14.63 5.73 -25.15
CA TYR A 61 -15.19 6.14 -26.43
C TYR A 61 -16.66 6.52 -26.32
N GLY A 62 -17.04 7.68 -26.87
CA GLY A 62 -18.44 8.12 -26.93
C GLY A 62 -19.06 8.32 -25.54
N SER A 63 -20.16 7.62 -25.27
CA SER A 63 -20.91 7.64 -24.01
C SER A 63 -20.50 6.53 -23.03
N GLY A 64 -19.34 5.90 -23.21
CA GLY A 64 -18.94 4.72 -22.43
C GLY A 64 -18.90 4.95 -20.91
N ASP A 65 -18.64 6.17 -20.44
CA ASP A 65 -18.70 6.54 -19.02
C ASP A 65 -20.13 6.52 -18.44
N GLN A 66 -21.14 6.65 -19.29
CA GLN A 66 -22.55 6.51 -18.93
C GLN A 66 -23.04 5.08 -19.14
N ASP A 67 -22.70 4.47 -20.28
CA ASP A 67 -23.14 3.14 -20.68
C ASP A 67 -22.63 2.05 -19.71
N TYR A 68 -21.44 2.25 -19.14
CA TYR A 68 -20.79 1.29 -18.25
C TYR A 68 -20.84 1.66 -16.76
N LYS A 69 -21.70 2.59 -16.34
CA LYS A 69 -21.89 2.95 -14.91
C LYS A 69 -22.22 1.77 -14.01
N TRP A 70 -22.90 0.76 -14.57
CA TRP A 70 -23.25 -0.45 -13.83
C TRP A 70 -22.01 -1.15 -13.24
N VAL A 71 -20.84 -1.02 -13.87
CA VAL A 71 -19.59 -1.66 -13.43
C VAL A 71 -19.18 -1.13 -12.06
N GLY A 72 -19.11 0.19 -11.88
CA GLY A 72 -18.75 0.83 -10.61
C GLY A 72 -19.84 0.76 -9.54
N ARG A 73 -21.06 0.36 -9.91
CA ARG A 73 -22.18 0.08 -8.99
C ARG A 73 -22.25 -1.39 -8.57
N THR A 74 -21.42 -2.25 -9.14
CA THR A 74 -21.41 -3.69 -8.90
C THR A 74 -20.30 -4.06 -7.92
N SER A 75 -20.54 -5.08 -7.09
CA SER A 75 -19.50 -5.72 -6.30
C SER A 75 -18.80 -6.81 -7.12
N TRP A 76 -17.47 -6.86 -7.04
CA TRP A 76 -16.66 -7.81 -7.79
C TRP A 76 -15.73 -8.59 -6.87
N VAL A 77 -15.44 -9.82 -7.27
CA VAL A 77 -14.53 -10.72 -6.55
C VAL A 77 -13.33 -10.99 -7.44
N TYR A 78 -12.14 -10.83 -6.90
CA TYR A 78 -10.87 -11.21 -7.53
C TYR A 78 -10.29 -12.42 -6.80
N GLU A 79 -9.87 -13.45 -7.54
CA GLU A 79 -9.37 -14.69 -6.96
C GLU A 79 -8.02 -15.10 -7.57
N LYS A 80 -7.16 -15.68 -6.73
CA LYS A 80 -5.88 -16.27 -7.12
C LYS A 80 -5.58 -17.53 -6.32
N ILE A 81 -5.17 -18.56 -7.04
CA ILE A 81 -4.59 -19.78 -6.46
C ILE A 81 -3.09 -19.74 -6.67
N PHE A 82 -2.32 -19.97 -5.62
CA PHE A 82 -0.85 -20.00 -5.69
C PHE A 82 -0.26 -21.07 -4.77
N THR A 83 0.96 -21.52 -5.08
CA THR A 83 1.76 -22.42 -4.25
C THR A 83 3.05 -21.74 -3.85
N LEU A 84 3.57 -22.07 -2.68
CA LEU A 84 4.85 -21.53 -2.23
C LEU A 84 6.00 -22.22 -2.99
N PRO A 85 7.07 -21.48 -3.35
CA PRO A 85 8.29 -22.10 -3.85
C PRO A 85 8.99 -22.88 -2.71
N ALA A 86 9.88 -23.81 -3.08
CA ALA A 86 10.47 -24.76 -2.12
C ALA A 86 11.31 -24.08 -1.02
N ASP A 87 11.94 -22.94 -1.34
CA ASP A 87 12.72 -22.12 -0.41
C ASP A 87 11.84 -21.39 0.61
N ALA A 88 10.57 -21.14 0.31
CA ALA A 88 9.63 -20.47 1.20
C ALA A 88 9.03 -21.40 2.26
N ALA A 89 8.91 -22.70 1.99
CA ALA A 89 8.05 -23.60 2.76
C ALA A 89 8.44 -23.77 4.26
N ASN A 90 9.69 -23.46 4.62
CA ASN A 90 10.21 -23.60 5.98
C ASN A 90 10.44 -22.24 6.68
N ASN A 91 9.96 -21.14 6.10
CA ASN A 91 10.08 -19.83 6.72
C ASN A 91 9.17 -19.71 7.95
N LYS A 92 9.60 -18.90 8.91
CA LYS A 92 8.86 -18.68 10.17
C LYS A 92 7.74 -17.66 10.04
N GLU A 93 7.88 -16.71 9.13
CA GLU A 93 6.97 -15.59 8.94
C GLU A 93 6.57 -15.47 7.47
N TYR A 94 5.28 -15.20 7.24
CA TYR A 94 4.63 -14.99 5.95
C TYR A 94 3.69 -13.79 6.07
N VAL A 95 3.90 -12.80 5.21
CA VAL A 95 3.12 -11.56 5.18
C VAL A 95 2.61 -11.33 3.76
N LEU A 96 1.29 -11.28 3.59
CA LEU A 96 0.69 -10.80 2.36
C LEU A 96 0.73 -9.27 2.33
N VAL A 97 1.13 -8.74 1.18
CA VAL A 97 1.28 -7.32 0.95
C VAL A 97 0.48 -6.92 -0.26
N PHE A 98 -0.29 -5.84 -0.11
CA PHE A 98 -0.99 -5.18 -1.20
C PHE A 98 -0.63 -3.69 -1.17
N GLU A 99 -0.01 -3.19 -2.23
CA GLU A 99 0.44 -1.80 -2.28
C GLU A 99 -0.73 -0.80 -2.41
N SER A 100 -1.80 -1.20 -3.10
CA SER A 100 -3.05 -0.44 -3.19
C SER A 100 -4.21 -1.35 -3.54
N LEU A 101 -5.29 -1.26 -2.76
CA LEU A 101 -6.56 -1.94 -2.99
C LEU A 101 -7.64 -0.88 -3.17
N ASP A 102 -8.31 -0.87 -4.31
CA ASP A 102 -9.29 0.14 -4.68
C ASP A 102 -10.71 -0.42 -4.59
N THR A 103 -11.52 -0.12 -3.59
CA THR A 103 -11.13 0.51 -2.32
C THR A 103 -11.65 -0.28 -1.12
N ILE A 104 -12.96 -0.60 -1.10
CA ILE A 104 -13.59 -1.30 0.01
C ILE A 104 -13.56 -2.79 -0.29
N VAL A 105 -12.76 -3.53 0.48
CA VAL A 105 -12.46 -4.94 0.22
C VAL A 105 -12.41 -5.76 1.49
N THR A 106 -12.96 -6.95 1.42
CA THR A 106 -12.77 -8.02 2.42
C THR A 106 -11.93 -9.11 1.76
N ALA A 107 -10.80 -9.45 2.39
CA ALA A 107 -9.89 -10.47 1.88
C ALA A 107 -9.99 -11.76 2.70
N THR A 108 -9.98 -12.88 2.00
CA THR A 108 -9.92 -14.22 2.60
C THR A 108 -8.77 -15.02 2.02
N LEU A 109 -8.14 -15.84 2.86
CA LEU A 109 -7.14 -16.82 2.46
C LEU A 109 -7.59 -18.19 2.97
N ASN A 110 -7.64 -19.18 2.08
CA ASN A 110 -8.06 -20.55 2.41
C ASN A 110 -9.42 -20.60 3.13
N GLY A 111 -10.34 -19.70 2.75
CA GLY A 111 -11.68 -19.59 3.32
C GLY A 111 -11.76 -18.82 4.66
N GLN A 112 -10.64 -18.36 5.22
CA GLN A 112 -10.61 -17.56 6.43
C GLN A 112 -10.37 -16.08 6.10
N GLN A 113 -11.17 -15.19 6.68
CA GLN A 113 -10.97 -13.74 6.55
C GLN A 113 -9.65 -13.32 7.19
N ILE A 114 -8.85 -12.55 6.44
CA ILE A 114 -7.52 -12.09 6.86
C ILE A 114 -7.50 -10.59 7.17
N PHE A 115 -8.23 -9.76 6.43
CA PHE A 115 -8.38 -8.33 6.72
C PHE A 115 -9.57 -7.72 5.97
N GLU A 116 -9.89 -6.48 6.34
CA GLU A 116 -10.72 -5.56 5.57
C GLU A 116 -9.97 -4.26 5.33
N SER A 117 -10.12 -3.68 4.15
CA SER A 117 -9.58 -2.35 3.84
C SER A 117 -10.67 -1.48 3.23
N ARG A 118 -10.52 -0.17 3.44
CA ARG A 118 -11.45 0.88 2.96
C ARG A 118 -10.71 2.12 2.47
N ASN A 119 -9.42 1.99 2.15
CA ASN A 119 -8.57 3.11 1.79
C ASN A 119 -7.58 2.72 0.70
N MET A 120 -7.75 3.31 -0.49
CA MET A 120 -6.93 3.07 -1.67
C MET A 120 -5.48 3.52 -1.48
N PHE A 121 -5.26 4.49 -0.61
CA PHE A 121 -3.99 5.20 -0.47
C PHE A 121 -3.07 4.61 0.60
N VAL A 122 -3.47 3.52 1.25
CA VAL A 122 -2.72 2.91 2.34
C VAL A 122 -2.42 1.45 1.99
N PRO A 123 -1.14 1.04 1.92
CA PRO A 123 -0.78 -0.34 1.69
C PRO A 123 -1.22 -1.22 2.86
N VAL A 124 -1.56 -2.47 2.55
CA VAL A 124 -1.96 -3.47 3.54
C VAL A 124 -0.83 -4.47 3.72
N TYR A 125 -0.47 -4.71 4.97
CA TYR A 125 0.46 -5.77 5.40
C TYR A 125 -0.28 -6.67 6.38
N VAL A 126 -0.43 -7.96 6.06
CA VAL A 126 -1.18 -8.90 6.89
C VAL A 126 -0.40 -10.19 7.06
N SER A 127 -0.15 -10.58 8.32
CA SER A 127 0.43 -11.89 8.60
C SER A 127 -0.57 -12.99 8.35
N VAL A 128 -0.09 -14.05 7.69
CA VAL A 128 -0.91 -15.20 7.31
C VAL A 128 -0.35 -16.52 7.86
N ASN A 129 0.57 -16.46 8.83
CA ASN A 129 1.27 -17.63 9.40
C ASN A 129 0.34 -18.76 9.83
N ASN A 130 -0.83 -18.41 10.40
CA ASN A 130 -1.77 -19.39 10.94
C ASN A 130 -2.73 -19.97 9.89
N ILE A 131 -2.68 -19.49 8.64
CA ILE A 131 -3.67 -19.75 7.59
C ILE A 131 -3.03 -20.27 6.31
N ILE A 132 -1.82 -19.79 6.00
CA ILE A 132 -1.04 -20.20 4.85
C ILE A 132 -0.77 -21.71 4.92
N ASN A 133 -0.85 -22.37 3.77
CA ASN A 133 -0.49 -23.76 3.58
C ASN A 133 0.87 -23.84 2.88
N PRO A 134 1.97 -24.14 3.60
CA PRO A 134 3.31 -24.13 3.02
C PRO A 134 3.60 -25.28 2.05
N THR A 135 2.83 -26.37 2.14
CA THR A 135 3.06 -27.60 1.36
C THR A 135 2.01 -27.82 0.26
N GLY A 136 1.08 -26.89 0.08
CA GLY A 136 -0.02 -27.03 -0.86
C GLY A 136 -0.44 -25.71 -1.51
N SER A 137 -1.60 -25.76 -2.18
CA SER A 137 -2.21 -24.59 -2.79
C SER A 137 -2.86 -23.69 -1.75
N ASN A 138 -2.78 -22.39 -2.00
CA ASN A 138 -3.42 -21.34 -1.24
C ASN A 138 -4.42 -20.62 -2.13
N ASN A 139 -5.65 -20.44 -1.65
CA ASN A 139 -6.70 -19.72 -2.36
C ASN A 139 -6.92 -18.36 -1.71
N LEU A 140 -6.57 -17.29 -2.42
CA LEU A 140 -6.79 -15.91 -2.04
C LEU A 140 -8.00 -15.36 -2.78
N SER A 141 -8.96 -14.81 -2.05
CA SER A 141 -10.16 -14.17 -2.60
C SER A 141 -10.34 -12.78 -2.01
N LEU A 142 -10.54 -11.80 -2.88
CA LEU A 142 -10.70 -10.38 -2.56
C LEU A 142 -12.10 -9.95 -3.01
N VAL A 143 -13.00 -9.73 -2.06
CA VAL A 143 -14.38 -9.31 -2.33
C VAL A 143 -14.45 -7.80 -2.22
N PHE A 144 -14.51 -7.11 -3.35
CA PHE A 144 -14.66 -5.66 -3.41
C PHE A 144 -16.15 -5.27 -3.45
N GLN A 145 -16.52 -4.33 -2.58
CA GLN A 145 -17.84 -3.73 -2.58
C GLN A 145 -17.90 -2.57 -3.57
N SER A 146 -19.09 -2.37 -4.15
CA SER A 146 -19.39 -1.20 -4.98
C SER A 146 -19.08 0.11 -4.24
N PRO A 147 -18.12 0.93 -4.70
CA PRO A 147 -17.76 2.18 -4.03
C PRO A 147 -18.91 3.19 -4.05
N VAL A 148 -19.73 3.17 -5.11
CA VAL A 148 -20.90 4.04 -5.24
C VAL A 148 -21.95 3.71 -4.18
N MET A 149 -22.28 2.41 -4.03
CA MET A 149 -23.27 1.98 -3.03
C MET A 149 -22.78 2.21 -1.61
N VAL A 150 -21.49 1.96 -1.34
CA VAL A 150 -20.89 2.22 -0.02
C VAL A 150 -20.94 3.71 0.32
N ALA A 151 -20.57 4.59 -0.61
CA ALA A 151 -20.62 6.04 -0.40
C ALA A 151 -22.04 6.54 -0.08
N MET A 152 -23.06 6.04 -0.81
CA MET A 152 -24.46 6.35 -0.54
C MET A 152 -24.90 5.88 0.85
N ASN A 153 -24.59 4.64 1.22
CA ASN A 153 -24.94 4.08 2.53
C ASN A 153 -24.26 4.86 3.67
N MET A 154 -22.98 5.19 3.54
CA MET A 154 -22.25 5.98 4.55
C MET A 154 -22.86 7.39 4.72
N LYS A 155 -23.35 7.99 3.63
CA LYS A 155 -24.07 9.26 3.69
C LYS A 155 -25.39 9.12 4.45
N ASP A 156 -26.14 8.04 4.23
CA ASP A 156 -27.41 7.82 4.91
C ASP A 156 -27.22 7.51 6.40
N ASP A 157 -26.19 6.72 6.73
CA ASP A 157 -25.78 6.46 8.12
C ASP A 157 -25.38 7.76 8.83
N TYR A 158 -24.63 8.63 8.15
CA TYR A 158 -24.28 9.95 8.69
C TYR A 158 -25.52 10.78 8.98
N THR A 159 -26.42 10.97 7.99
CA THR A 159 -27.69 11.70 8.19
C THR A 159 -28.45 11.15 9.38
N PHE A 160 -28.56 9.82 9.49
CA PHE A 160 -29.28 9.16 10.58
C PHE A 160 -28.63 9.43 11.95
N MET A 161 -27.30 9.33 12.04
CA MET A 161 -26.57 9.50 13.31
C MET A 161 -26.50 10.96 13.78
N THR A 162 -26.38 11.92 12.86
CA THR A 162 -26.13 13.33 13.21
C THR A 162 -27.35 14.23 13.05
N ASN A 163 -28.44 13.73 12.47
CA ASN A 163 -29.61 14.51 12.07
C ASN A 163 -29.22 15.75 11.23
N HIS A 164 -28.20 15.59 10.38
CA HIS A 164 -27.67 16.63 9.52
C HIS A 164 -27.49 16.08 8.11
N ASP A 165 -28.13 16.71 7.13
CA ASP A 165 -27.93 16.39 5.73
C ASP A 165 -26.75 17.19 5.16
N LEU A 166 -25.79 16.45 4.58
CA LEU A 166 -24.78 17.07 3.74
C LEU A 166 -25.38 17.46 2.39
N PRO A 167 -24.90 18.55 1.77
CA PRO A 167 -25.26 18.89 0.40
C PRO A 167 -25.04 17.69 -0.53
N ARG A 168 -25.87 17.57 -1.56
CA ARG A 168 -25.67 16.58 -2.62
C ARG A 168 -24.33 16.84 -3.30
N ASP A 169 -23.31 16.08 -2.92
CA ASP A 169 -21.96 16.19 -3.45
C ASP A 169 -21.81 15.29 -4.68
N CYS A 170 -22.32 15.76 -5.83
CA CYS A 170 -22.00 15.17 -7.13
C CYS A 170 -21.27 16.22 -7.95
N GLN A 171 -20.05 15.91 -8.37
CA GLN A 171 -19.17 16.85 -9.08
C GLN A 171 -19.80 17.34 -10.40
N THR A 172 -20.54 16.45 -11.08
CA THR A 172 -21.21 16.75 -12.35
C THR A 172 -22.64 16.18 -12.35
N PRO A 173 -23.55 16.69 -13.20
CA PRO A 173 -24.92 16.16 -13.30
C PRO A 173 -25.00 14.67 -13.66
N THR A 174 -24.01 14.20 -14.42
CA THR A 174 -23.89 12.81 -14.88
C THR A 174 -22.88 12.00 -14.05
N GLY A 175 -22.34 12.57 -12.98
CA GLY A 175 -21.41 11.89 -12.07
C GLY A 175 -22.08 10.97 -11.06
N GLU A 176 -21.24 10.27 -10.29
CA GLU A 176 -21.67 9.65 -9.04
C GLU A 176 -21.47 10.64 -7.89
N CYS A 177 -22.14 10.37 -6.76
CA CYS A 177 -22.21 11.30 -5.64
C CYS A 177 -21.51 10.75 -4.41
N PHE A 178 -21.21 11.63 -3.45
CA PHE A 178 -20.75 11.29 -2.10
C PHE A 178 -19.35 10.65 -2.04
N VAL A 179 -18.51 10.93 -3.03
CA VAL A 179 -17.11 10.46 -3.05
C VAL A 179 -16.29 10.92 -1.84
N ASN A 180 -16.72 12.01 -1.20
CA ASN A 180 -16.18 12.54 0.05
C ASN A 180 -16.30 11.58 1.25
N PHE A 181 -17.20 10.59 1.22
CA PHE A 181 -17.32 9.58 2.26
C PHE A 181 -16.30 8.44 2.15
N ILE A 182 -15.64 8.28 1.00
CA ILE A 182 -14.72 7.17 0.75
C ILE A 182 -13.29 7.64 0.52
N ARG A 183 -12.30 6.85 0.99
CA ARG A 183 -10.87 7.14 0.80
C ARG A 183 -10.37 6.53 -0.51
N LYS A 184 -10.90 7.08 -1.61
CA LYS A 184 -10.58 6.75 -3.02
C LYS A 184 -10.21 8.03 -3.78
N THR A 185 -9.58 7.91 -4.94
CA THR A 185 -9.37 9.03 -5.88
C THR A 185 -10.67 9.81 -6.10
N GLN A 186 -10.71 11.08 -5.71
CA GLN A 186 -11.95 11.85 -5.64
C GLN A 186 -12.56 12.14 -7.02
N SER A 187 -11.74 12.31 -8.05
CA SER A 187 -12.20 12.50 -9.43
C SER A 187 -12.74 11.23 -10.09
N SER A 188 -12.66 10.06 -9.44
CA SER A 188 -13.20 8.80 -9.99
C SER A 188 -14.72 8.82 -10.13
N PHE A 189 -15.41 9.67 -9.36
CA PHE A 189 -16.86 9.88 -9.43
C PHE A 189 -17.24 11.02 -10.39
N SER A 190 -16.35 11.37 -11.34
CA SER A 190 -16.33 12.52 -12.25
C SER A 190 -15.62 13.77 -11.72
N TRP A 191 -15.27 14.64 -12.67
CA TRP A 191 -14.87 16.03 -12.43
C TRP A 191 -15.19 16.87 -13.67
N ASP A 192 -15.04 18.20 -13.61
CA ASP A 192 -15.26 19.10 -14.77
C ASP A 192 -14.32 18.83 -15.98
N TRP A 193 -13.29 18.00 -15.80
CA TRP A 193 -12.35 17.55 -16.82
C TRP A 193 -12.30 16.04 -17.02
N GLY A 194 -13.09 15.25 -16.29
CA GLY A 194 -12.92 13.79 -16.19
C GLY A 194 -14.21 12.97 -16.17
N PRO A 195 -14.23 11.77 -16.78
CA PRO A 195 -15.40 10.90 -16.84
C PRO A 195 -15.70 10.24 -15.49
N THR A 196 -16.83 9.53 -15.42
CA THR A 196 -17.25 8.78 -14.24
C THR A 196 -16.84 7.31 -14.34
N PHE A 197 -15.72 6.94 -13.74
CA PHE A 197 -15.32 5.53 -13.60
C PHE A 197 -14.98 5.23 -12.15
N ALA A 198 -16.01 4.89 -11.38
CA ALA A 198 -15.89 4.42 -10.01
C ALA A 198 -15.33 2.98 -9.98
N THR A 199 -14.11 2.80 -10.50
CA THR A 199 -13.46 1.49 -10.66
C THR A 199 -13.15 0.83 -9.32
N ILE A 200 -12.88 -0.46 -9.37
CA ILE A 200 -12.34 -1.26 -8.27
C ILE A 200 -11.32 -2.26 -8.78
N GLY A 201 -10.45 -2.72 -7.89
CA GLY A 201 -9.44 -3.73 -8.22
C GLY A 201 -8.21 -3.64 -7.33
N VAL A 202 -7.20 -4.43 -7.70
CA VAL A 202 -5.89 -4.44 -7.05
C VAL A 202 -5.01 -3.45 -7.81
N ALA A 203 -5.04 -2.18 -7.41
CA ALA A 203 -4.44 -1.07 -8.16
C ALA A 203 -2.90 -1.00 -8.04
N GLY A 204 -2.32 -1.62 -7.02
CA GLY A 204 -0.88 -1.75 -6.82
C GLY A 204 -0.43 -3.22 -6.78
N SER A 205 0.86 -3.46 -6.62
CA SER A 205 1.40 -4.83 -6.61
C SER A 205 0.85 -5.67 -5.45
N ALA A 206 0.68 -6.96 -5.69
CA ALA A 206 0.34 -7.96 -4.68
C ALA A 206 1.46 -8.99 -4.59
N TYR A 207 1.92 -9.28 -3.38
CA TYR A 207 2.97 -10.28 -3.18
C TYR A 207 2.94 -10.88 -1.77
N LEU A 208 3.50 -12.08 -1.64
CA LEU A 208 3.77 -12.71 -0.35
C LEU A 208 5.26 -12.56 -0.04
N GLU A 209 5.57 -11.98 1.11
CA GLU A 209 6.93 -12.00 1.64
C GLU A 209 7.08 -13.07 2.72
N TYR A 210 8.23 -13.72 2.75
CA TYR A 210 8.52 -14.78 3.69
C TYR A 210 9.94 -14.68 4.25
N PHE A 211 10.09 -14.70 5.58
CA PHE A 211 11.38 -14.51 6.25
C PHE A 211 11.45 -15.32 7.55
N ASN A 212 12.66 -15.44 8.10
CA ASN A 212 12.90 -16.21 9.33
C ASN A 212 12.96 -15.34 10.58
N ASP A 213 13.52 -14.13 10.46
CA ASP A 213 13.91 -13.35 11.64
C ASP A 213 13.31 -11.93 11.59
N ALA A 214 13.67 -11.09 10.63
CA ALA A 214 13.08 -9.75 10.50
C ALA A 214 13.17 -9.21 9.06
N THR A 215 12.34 -8.22 8.74
CA THR A 215 12.38 -7.45 7.48
C THR A 215 11.85 -6.03 7.68
N ILE A 216 12.30 -5.11 6.82
CA ILE A 216 11.85 -3.70 6.77
C ILE A 216 10.79 -3.56 5.67
N TYR A 217 9.66 -2.94 5.99
CA TYR A 217 8.59 -2.63 5.04
C TYR A 217 8.55 -1.17 4.63
N MET A 218 8.89 -0.26 5.55
CA MET A 218 8.84 1.17 5.28
C MET A 218 9.94 1.89 6.02
N VAL A 219 10.53 2.88 5.36
CA VAL A 219 11.45 3.85 5.96
C VAL A 219 10.94 5.24 5.55
N SER A 220 10.51 6.02 6.53
CA SER A 220 9.93 7.35 6.33
C SER A 220 10.75 8.40 7.06
N PRO A 221 11.60 9.16 6.37
CA PRO A 221 12.33 10.27 6.97
C PRO A 221 11.48 11.55 7.00
N LEU A 222 11.48 12.23 8.14
CA LEU A 222 11.00 13.59 8.31
C LEU A 222 12.19 14.49 8.67
N ILE A 223 12.42 15.51 7.87
CA ILE A 223 13.57 16.39 8.02
C ILE A 223 13.09 17.76 8.46
N THR A 224 13.63 18.24 9.57
CA THR A 224 13.39 19.60 10.07
C THR A 224 14.70 20.35 10.21
N TYR A 225 14.65 21.68 10.18
CA TYR A 225 15.83 22.52 10.39
C TYR A 225 15.68 23.32 11.68
N ASP A 226 16.63 23.16 12.58
CA ASP A 226 16.76 23.94 13.80
C ASP A 226 17.74 25.10 13.56
N GLY A 227 17.18 26.30 13.39
CA GLY A 227 17.96 27.51 13.21
C GLY A 227 18.71 27.99 14.45
N SER A 228 18.30 27.58 15.65
CA SER A 228 18.99 27.96 16.88
C SER A 228 20.34 27.27 17.02
N ASN A 229 20.40 25.98 16.62
CA ASN A 229 21.61 25.16 16.68
C ASN A 229 22.33 25.01 15.34
N SER A 230 21.81 25.62 14.27
CA SER A 230 22.32 25.50 12.90
C SER A 230 22.52 24.04 12.48
N GLN A 231 21.46 23.25 12.65
CA GLN A 231 21.46 21.82 12.36
C GLN A 231 20.14 21.38 11.74
N PHE A 232 20.19 20.30 10.97
CA PHE A 232 19.03 19.54 10.55
C PHE A 232 18.75 18.42 11.56
N ASN A 233 17.49 18.16 11.86
CA ASN A 233 17.08 16.95 12.56
C ASN A 233 16.47 16.00 11.54
N VAL A 234 17.08 14.83 11.38
CA VAL A 234 16.57 13.75 10.54
C VAL A 234 15.86 12.77 11.45
N GLN A 235 14.54 12.88 11.51
CA GLN A 235 13.68 11.87 12.12
C GLN A 235 13.48 10.74 11.11
N VAL A 236 13.65 9.48 11.49
CA VAL A 236 13.39 8.34 10.62
C VAL A 236 12.45 7.39 11.34
N ASP A 237 11.30 7.15 10.73
CA ASP A 237 10.30 6.18 11.14
C ASP A 237 10.49 4.90 10.32
N VAL A 238 10.83 3.79 10.99
CA VAL A 238 11.03 2.48 10.34
C VAL A 238 9.91 1.53 10.75
N LEU A 239 9.18 1.03 9.75
CA LEU A 239 8.20 -0.05 9.91
C LEU A 239 8.89 -1.38 9.62
N ALA A 240 9.02 -2.24 10.63
CA ALA A 240 9.61 -3.56 10.49
C ALA A 240 8.69 -4.65 11.05
N PHE A 241 8.77 -5.85 10.47
CA PHE A 241 8.25 -7.06 11.10
C PHE A 241 9.43 -7.89 11.60
N CYS A 242 9.19 -8.60 12.69
CA CYS A 242 10.17 -9.52 13.25
C CYS A 242 9.49 -10.69 13.95
N HIS A 243 10.12 -11.86 13.85
CA HIS A 243 9.71 -13.07 14.53
C HIS A 243 9.93 -12.95 16.03
N LYS A 244 9.03 -13.56 16.81
CA LYS A 244 9.11 -13.57 18.27
C LYS A 244 10.47 -14.07 18.77
N GLY A 245 11.07 -13.36 19.71
CA GLY A 245 12.36 -13.71 20.30
C GLY A 245 13.59 -13.27 19.49
N SER A 246 13.39 -12.57 18.38
CA SER A 246 14.49 -11.93 17.64
C SER A 246 14.98 -10.68 18.38
N SER A 247 16.30 -10.53 18.57
CA SER A 247 16.90 -9.27 19.03
C SER A 247 17.34 -8.45 17.82
N VAL A 248 16.73 -7.29 17.62
CA VAL A 248 16.88 -6.47 16.41
C VAL A 248 17.70 -5.20 16.68
N THR A 249 18.68 -4.92 15.82
CA THR A 249 19.38 -3.63 15.71
C THR A 249 18.97 -2.95 14.42
N ILE A 250 18.85 -1.62 14.42
CA ILE A 250 18.65 -0.84 13.19
C ILE A 250 19.75 0.18 13.08
N ASP A 251 20.47 0.17 11.97
CA ASP A 251 21.51 1.15 11.66
C ASP A 251 21.04 2.09 10.57
N ILE A 252 21.27 3.39 10.77
CA ILE A 252 20.91 4.44 9.81
C ILE A 252 22.15 5.22 9.42
N ASN A 253 22.41 5.30 8.12
CA ASN A 253 23.57 5.98 7.58
C ASN A 253 23.15 6.88 6.42
N VAL A 254 23.62 8.12 6.43
CA VAL A 254 23.50 9.06 5.30
C VAL A 254 24.93 9.46 4.92
N PRO A 255 25.56 8.76 3.95
CA PRO A 255 26.97 8.95 3.65
C PRO A 255 27.35 10.43 3.44
N GLY A 256 28.36 10.89 4.17
CA GLY A 256 28.84 12.27 4.13
C GLY A 256 28.04 13.28 4.98
N VAL A 257 26.90 12.88 5.57
CA VAL A 257 26.06 13.75 6.41
C VAL A 257 25.90 13.20 7.82
N LEU A 258 25.57 11.91 7.94
CA LEU A 258 25.33 11.19 9.19
C LEU A 258 25.98 9.81 9.12
N SER A 259 26.76 9.46 10.14
CA SER A 259 27.19 8.08 10.38
C SER A 259 26.92 7.78 11.85
N MET A 260 25.94 6.92 12.14
CA MET A 260 25.69 6.47 13.49
C MET A 260 25.33 5.00 13.49
N GLU A 261 26.14 4.19 14.19
CA GLU A 261 25.69 2.88 14.68
C GLU A 261 24.71 3.16 15.81
N LEU A 262 23.47 2.71 15.64
CA LEU A 262 22.46 2.88 16.65
C LEU A 262 22.50 1.67 17.57
N GLY A 263 22.76 1.92 18.85
CA GLY A 263 22.62 0.89 19.88
C GLY A 263 21.21 0.29 19.82
N THR A 264 21.15 -1.04 19.85
CA THR A 264 19.94 -1.88 19.83
C THR A 264 18.75 -1.27 20.57
N PRO A 265 17.73 -0.70 19.91
CA PRO A 265 16.44 -0.56 20.55
C PRO A 265 15.84 -1.97 20.63
N THR A 266 15.71 -2.53 21.83
CA THR A 266 15.10 -3.85 22.01
C THR A 266 13.63 -3.79 21.58
N LEU A 267 13.31 -4.37 20.43
CA LEU A 267 11.93 -4.51 19.98
C LEU A 267 11.30 -5.73 20.62
N ASP A 268 10.17 -5.56 21.28
CA ASP A 268 9.30 -6.69 21.63
C ASP A 268 8.54 -7.16 20.39
N CYS A 269 9.20 -7.98 19.58
CA CYS A 269 8.68 -8.57 18.36
C CYS A 269 7.47 -9.46 18.67
N GLN A 270 6.31 -9.11 18.11
CA GLN A 270 5.11 -9.94 18.14
C GLN A 270 4.85 -10.43 16.71
N PRO A 271 4.59 -11.74 16.50
CA PRO A 271 4.33 -12.28 15.17
C PRO A 271 3.20 -11.51 14.49
N GLY A 272 3.46 -11.06 13.27
CA GLY A 272 2.47 -10.39 12.44
C GLY A 272 2.04 -8.99 12.85
N ILE A 273 2.71 -8.34 13.80
CA ILE A 273 2.45 -6.94 14.16
C ILE A 273 3.68 -6.11 13.80
N PRO A 274 3.58 -5.16 12.85
CA PRO A 274 4.70 -4.30 12.54
C PRO A 274 5.02 -3.37 13.71
N LYS A 275 6.30 -3.00 13.84
CA LYS A 275 6.79 -2.05 14.84
C LYS A 275 7.29 -0.79 14.14
N ASN A 276 6.87 0.37 14.65
CA ASN A 276 7.42 1.65 14.24
C ASN A 276 8.55 2.07 15.18
N ILE A 277 9.66 2.53 14.62
CA ILE A 277 10.86 2.94 15.34
C ILE A 277 11.23 4.32 14.88
N THR A 278 11.24 5.27 15.80
CA THR A 278 11.54 6.67 15.50
C THR A 278 12.94 7.01 16.00
N LEU A 279 13.77 7.53 15.11
CA LEU A 279 15.17 7.88 15.39
C LEU A 279 15.43 9.31 14.95
N VAL A 280 15.97 10.17 15.83
CA VAL A 280 16.24 11.58 15.51
C VAL A 280 17.73 11.83 15.54
N LEU A 281 18.29 12.21 14.38
CA LEU A 281 19.73 12.39 14.20
C LEU A 281 20.05 13.85 13.82
N PRO A 282 20.93 14.54 14.59
CA PRO A 282 21.36 15.88 14.25
C PRO A 282 22.43 15.86 13.17
N ALA A 283 22.20 16.53 12.05
CA ALA A 283 23.17 16.78 11.00
C ALA A 283 23.56 18.26 11.00
N LYS A 284 24.87 18.57 11.01
CA LYS A 284 25.34 19.96 10.99
C LYS A 284 24.94 20.62 9.67
N ASP A 285 24.51 21.88 9.72
CA ASP A 285 24.17 22.64 8.50
C ASP A 285 25.35 22.69 7.50
N SER A 286 26.59 22.73 8.00
CA SER A 286 27.79 22.74 7.17
C SER A 286 28.10 21.43 6.45
N SER A 287 27.55 20.29 6.89
CA SER A 287 27.69 19.01 6.18
C SER A 287 26.60 18.79 5.13
N VAL A 288 25.64 19.70 5.01
CA VAL A 288 24.48 19.58 4.13
C VAL A 288 24.55 20.58 2.98
N GLN A 289 24.59 20.06 1.75
CA GLN A 289 24.28 20.80 0.53
C GLN A 289 22.76 20.79 0.34
N ARG A 290 22.17 21.99 0.30
CA ARG A 290 20.71 22.15 0.24
C ARG A 290 20.18 21.84 -1.16
N TRP A 291 18.97 21.28 -1.19
CA TRP A 291 18.23 21.07 -2.42
C TRP A 291 17.56 22.37 -2.85
N TRP A 292 17.59 22.66 -4.16
CA TRP A 292 16.90 23.79 -4.75
C TRP A 292 15.97 23.37 -5.88
N PRO A 293 14.83 24.07 -6.08
CA PRO A 293 14.02 23.88 -7.27
C PRO A 293 14.79 24.17 -8.57
N ASN A 294 14.27 23.64 -9.68
CA ASN A 294 14.82 23.92 -11.00
C ASN A 294 14.94 25.44 -11.24
N GLY A 295 16.10 25.89 -11.69
CA GLY A 295 16.41 27.31 -11.92
C GLY A 295 16.94 28.08 -10.70
N TYR A 296 16.98 27.47 -9.50
CA TYR A 296 17.41 28.16 -8.27
C TYR A 296 18.66 27.56 -7.61
N GLY A 297 19.22 26.50 -8.18
CA GLY A 297 20.44 25.86 -7.68
C GLY A 297 20.48 24.37 -8.03
N ASN A 298 21.33 23.64 -7.32
CA ASN A 298 21.49 22.21 -7.49
C ASN A 298 20.39 21.44 -6.75
N GLN A 299 19.88 20.38 -7.38
CA GLN A 299 18.94 19.43 -6.78
C GLN A 299 19.73 18.35 -6.00
N THR A 300 20.60 18.76 -5.06
CA THR A 300 21.41 17.78 -4.32
C THR A 300 20.52 16.87 -3.48
N LEU A 301 20.74 15.57 -3.59
CA LEU A 301 20.04 14.55 -2.81
C LEU A 301 21.05 13.62 -2.14
N TYR A 302 20.63 13.01 -1.03
CA TYR A 302 21.45 12.08 -0.26
C TYR A 302 20.77 10.74 -0.10
N THR A 303 21.53 9.65 -0.21
CA THR A 303 21.04 8.30 0.08
C THR A 303 20.95 8.09 1.57
N LEU A 304 19.76 7.71 2.06
CA LEU A 304 19.58 7.18 3.41
C LEU A 304 19.56 5.65 3.36
N ASN A 305 20.56 5.03 3.99
CA ASN A 305 20.66 3.58 4.14
C ASN A 305 20.11 3.20 5.51
N THR A 306 19.18 2.26 5.54
CA THR A 306 18.66 1.65 6.76
C THR A 306 18.92 0.15 6.70
N THR A 307 19.60 -0.37 7.70
CA THR A 307 20.00 -1.78 7.81
C THR A 307 19.39 -2.38 9.06
N ILE A 308 18.92 -3.63 8.99
CA ILE A 308 18.37 -4.34 10.14
C ILE A 308 19.29 -5.51 10.50
N SER A 309 19.65 -5.68 11.77
CA SER A 309 20.50 -6.79 12.22
C SER A 309 19.77 -7.63 13.24
N VAL A 310 19.90 -8.96 13.19
CA VAL A 310 19.29 -9.88 14.18
C VAL A 310 20.36 -10.72 14.84
N ASN A 311 20.44 -10.71 16.18
CA ASN A 311 21.38 -11.52 16.97
C ASN A 311 22.85 -11.40 16.48
N SER A 312 23.29 -10.19 16.16
CA SER A 312 24.63 -9.87 15.61
C SER A 312 24.93 -10.46 14.22
N LYS A 313 23.93 -11.00 13.51
CA LYS A 313 23.99 -11.17 12.05
C LYS A 313 23.46 -9.90 11.40
N ILE A 314 24.22 -9.35 10.46
CA ILE A 314 23.86 -8.15 9.71
C ILE A 314 22.97 -8.57 8.52
N PHE A 315 21.79 -7.97 8.40
CA PHE A 315 20.90 -8.15 7.26
C PHE A 315 20.87 -6.80 6.53
N THR A 316 21.68 -6.67 5.48
CA THR A 316 21.87 -5.39 4.78
C THR A 316 20.74 -5.08 3.84
#